data_AF-A0A2W6U7E4-F1
#
_entry.id   AF-A0A2W6U7E4-F1
#
_cell.length_a   1.000
_cell.length_b   1.000
_cell.length_c   1.000
_cell.angle_alpha   90.00
_cell.angle_beta   90.00
_cell.angle_gamma   90.00
#
_symmetry.space_group_name_H-M   'P 1'
#
loop_
_entity.id
_entity.type
_entity.pdbx_description
1 polymer ?
#
loop_
_entity_poly.entity_id
_entity_poly.type
_entity_poly.pdbx_seq_one_letter_code
_entity_poly.pdbx_strand_id
1 'polypeptide(L)'
;MRDWRFILPLLLLASACIPNSALDRDQIRATIEQALGADGSPLTIERIYLSGDYALALWTQGARSGDMVLARRSGQWVQILCGNGPIRDRVRLERAGVPDFAAQMLVRQIEGGS
;
A
#
# COMPACT_ATOMS: atom_id res chain seq x y z
N MET A 1 -26.25 -10.66 55.49
CA MET A 1 -26.62 -9.41 54.78
C MET A 1 -25.37 -8.54 54.78
N ARG A 2 -24.70 -8.17 53.70
CA ARG A 2 -25.06 -8.13 52.28
C ARG A 2 -23.74 -8.08 51.47
N ASP A 3 -23.38 -9.23 50.93
CA ASP A 3 -22.69 -9.55 49.67
C ASP A 3 -21.98 -8.38 48.94
N TRP A 4 -20.67 -8.20 49.20
CA TRP A 4 -19.78 -7.37 48.39
C TRP A 4 -19.32 -8.18 47.17
N ARG A 5 -20.18 -8.28 46.15
CA ARG A 5 -19.85 -8.94 44.89
C ARG A 5 -18.97 -8.00 44.05
N PHE A 6 -17.73 -8.44 43.86
CA PHE A 6 -16.76 -8.05 42.84
C PHE A 6 -17.37 -7.33 41.63
N ILE A 7 -17.13 -6.01 41.53
CA ILE A 7 -17.33 -5.26 40.29
C ILE A 7 -16.06 -5.47 39.46
N LEU A 8 -16.09 -6.46 38.56
CA LEU A 8 -15.12 -6.62 37.50
C LEU A 8 -15.33 -5.48 36.50
N PRO A 9 -14.33 -4.63 36.19
CA PRO A 9 -14.51 -3.64 35.14
C PRO A 9 -14.55 -4.38 33.80
N LEU A 10 -15.65 -4.20 33.08
CA LEU A 10 -15.87 -4.70 31.73
C LEU A 10 -14.89 -3.99 30.78
N LEU A 11 -13.74 -4.61 30.50
CA LEU A 11 -12.79 -4.20 29.48
C LEU A 11 -13.42 -4.39 28.10
N LEU A 12 -14.01 -3.31 27.56
CA LEU A 12 -14.39 -3.19 26.15
C LEU A 12 -13.11 -3.23 25.29
N LEU A 13 -12.79 -4.40 24.74
CA LEU A 13 -11.81 -4.56 23.66
C LEU A 13 -12.39 -3.92 22.40
N ALA A 14 -12.24 -2.60 22.26
CA ALA A 14 -12.41 -1.92 20.99
C ALA A 14 -11.33 -2.47 20.04
N SER A 15 -11.74 -3.39 19.16
CA SER A 15 -10.89 -3.93 18.10
C SER A 15 -10.63 -2.82 17.10
N ALA A 16 -9.64 -1.96 17.39
CA ALA A 16 -9.11 -1.04 16.41
C ALA A 16 -8.52 -1.89 15.27
N CYS A 17 -9.05 -1.75 14.06
CA CYS A 17 -8.44 -2.31 12.87
C CYS A 17 -7.05 -1.68 12.72
N ILE A 18 -6.01 -2.36 13.23
CA ILE A 18 -4.63 -1.95 12.98
C ILE A 18 -4.36 -2.29 11.52
N PRO A 19 -4.07 -1.30 10.64
CA PRO A 19 -3.68 -1.59 9.28
C PRO A 19 -2.40 -2.43 9.31
N ASN A 20 -2.50 -3.68 8.85
CA ASN A 20 -1.38 -4.60 8.83
C ASN A 20 -0.56 -4.37 7.57
N SER A 21 0.43 -3.48 7.67
CA SER A 21 1.29 -3.11 6.54
C SER A 21 2.06 -4.29 5.94
N ALA A 22 2.29 -5.39 6.68
CA ALA A 22 2.93 -6.59 6.12
C ALA A 22 1.95 -7.33 5.18
N LEU A 23 0.71 -7.55 5.64
CA LEU A 23 -0.35 -8.13 4.82
C LEU A 23 -0.61 -7.28 3.58
N ASP A 24 -0.63 -5.95 3.72
CA ASP A 24 -0.82 -5.04 2.59
C ASP A 24 0.30 -5.18 1.55
N ARG A 25 1.57 -5.26 1.98
CA ARG A 25 2.70 -5.45 1.05
C ARG A 25 2.62 -6.76 0.28
N ASP A 26 2.18 -7.84 0.93
CA ASP A 26 2.04 -9.14 0.27
C ASP A 26 0.89 -9.13 -0.75
N GLN A 27 -0.25 -8.52 -0.40
CA GLN A 27 -1.36 -8.35 -1.35
C GLN A 27 -0.98 -7.45 -2.54
N ILE A 28 -0.24 -6.37 -2.28
CA ILE A 28 0.27 -5.48 -3.33
C ILE A 28 1.24 -6.24 -4.24
N ARG A 29 2.16 -7.03 -3.68
CA ARG A 29 3.09 -7.87 -4.45
C ARG A 29 2.33 -8.82 -5.37
N ALA A 30 1.36 -9.55 -4.84
CA ALA A 30 0.53 -10.45 -5.63
C ALA A 30 -0.23 -9.70 -6.75
N THR A 31 -0.72 -8.49 -6.46
CA THR A 31 -1.40 -7.64 -7.45
C THR A 31 -0.46 -7.22 -8.59
N ILE A 32 0.78 -6.84 -8.27
CA ILE A 32 1.80 -6.46 -9.27
C ILE A 32 2.20 -7.66 -10.12
N GLU A 33 2.43 -8.83 -9.49
CA GLU A 33 2.76 -10.07 -10.19
C GLU A 33 1.65 -10.46 -11.17
N GLN A 34 0.39 -10.37 -10.74
CA GLN A 34 -0.77 -10.62 -11.60
C GLN A 34 -0.87 -9.61 -12.75
N ALA A 35 -0.60 -8.33 -12.49
CA ALA A 35 -0.76 -7.27 -13.47
C ALA A 35 0.33 -7.26 -14.56
N LEU A 36 1.59 -7.56 -14.20
CA LEU A 36 2.69 -7.62 -15.14
C LEU A 36 2.74 -8.95 -15.91
N GLY A 37 2.32 -10.03 -15.25
CA GLY A 37 2.35 -11.38 -15.81
C GLY A 37 3.76 -11.95 -15.97
N ALA A 38 3.83 -13.20 -16.41
CA ALA A 38 5.09 -13.88 -16.70
C ALA A 38 5.52 -13.60 -18.15
N ASP A 39 6.76 -13.13 -18.33
CA ASP A 39 7.40 -12.98 -19.65
C ASP A 39 8.67 -13.84 -19.79
N GLY A 40 8.94 -14.72 -18.81
CA GLY A 40 10.15 -15.52 -18.71
C GLY A 40 11.33 -14.81 -18.04
N SER A 41 11.24 -13.49 -17.78
CA SER A 41 12.23 -12.74 -17.02
C SER A 41 11.84 -12.66 -15.54
N PRO A 42 12.83 -12.63 -14.62
CA PRO A 42 12.55 -12.47 -13.19
C PRO A 42 11.93 -11.10 -12.92
N LEU A 43 10.80 -11.11 -12.21
CA LEU A 43 10.16 -9.91 -11.69
C LEU A 43 10.68 -9.63 -10.27
N THR A 44 11.17 -8.42 -10.04
CA THR A 44 11.58 -7.93 -8.72
C THR A 44 10.73 -6.71 -8.36
N ILE A 45 10.16 -6.72 -7.16
CA ILE A 45 9.49 -5.56 -6.56
C ILE A 45 10.45 -4.97 -5.54
N GLU A 46 11.10 -3.88 -5.91
CA GLU A 46 12.23 -3.30 -5.17
C GLU A 46 11.76 -2.61 -3.90
N ARG A 47 10.64 -1.89 -4.00
CA ARG A 47 10.12 -1.10 -2.89
C ARG A 47 8.63 -0.87 -3.03
N ILE A 48 7.95 -0.85 -1.89
CA ILE A 48 6.53 -0.52 -1.77
C ILE A 48 6.38 0.59 -0.73
N TYR A 49 5.88 1.74 -1.17
CA TYR A 49 5.47 2.86 -0.32
C TYR A 49 3.96 2.80 -0.09
N LEU A 50 3.52 3.12 1.13
CA LEU A 50 2.12 2.98 1.56
C LEU A 50 1.60 4.27 2.20
N SER A 51 0.40 4.69 1.82
CA SER A 51 -0.35 5.73 2.51
C SER A 51 -1.84 5.41 2.52
N GLY A 52 -2.32 4.84 3.63
CA GLY A 52 -3.70 4.39 3.77
C GLY A 52 -4.07 3.40 2.66
N ASP A 53 -5.08 3.76 1.87
CA ASP A 53 -5.61 2.98 0.75
C ASP A 53 -4.86 3.20 -0.57
N TYR A 54 -3.65 3.76 -0.55
CA TYR A 54 -2.86 4.04 -1.74
C TYR A 54 -1.43 3.53 -1.59
N ALA A 55 -0.85 3.06 -2.70
CA ALA A 55 0.51 2.56 -2.73
C ALA A 55 1.23 2.97 -4.02
N LEU A 56 2.55 3.11 -3.92
CA LEU A 56 3.46 3.21 -5.05
C LEU A 56 4.49 2.10 -4.94
N ALA A 57 4.63 1.29 -5.98
CA ALA A 57 5.62 0.23 -6.03
C ALA A 57 6.60 0.41 -7.19
N LEU A 58 7.87 0.15 -6.92
CA LEU A 58 8.96 0.15 -7.89
C LEU A 58 9.22 -1.30 -8.30
N TRP A 59 9.29 -1.56 -9.60
CA TRP A 59 9.50 -2.90 -10.11
C TRP A 59 10.48 -2.93 -11.29
N THR A 60 11.11 -4.08 -11.45
CA THR A 60 11.98 -4.43 -12.58
C THR A 60 11.64 -5.83 -13.09
N GLN A 61 11.56 -6.01 -14.40
CA GLN A 61 11.34 -7.30 -15.06
C GLN A 61 12.20 -7.38 -16.31
N GLY A 62 13.31 -8.13 -16.22
CA GLY A 62 14.33 -8.14 -17.27
C GLY A 62 14.88 -6.74 -17.53
N ALA A 63 14.73 -6.25 -18.76
CA ALA A 63 15.14 -4.89 -19.15
C ALA A 63 14.07 -3.81 -18.88
N ARG A 64 12.86 -4.21 -18.48
CA ARG A 64 11.75 -3.29 -18.19
C ARG A 64 11.79 -2.88 -16.73
N SER A 65 11.47 -1.63 -16.46
CA SER A 65 11.30 -1.12 -15.11
C SER A 65 10.22 -0.04 -15.09
N GLY A 66 9.65 0.19 -13.93
CA GLY A 66 8.61 1.19 -13.80
C GLY A 66 8.11 1.38 -12.40
N ASP A 67 7.16 2.29 -12.31
CA ASP A 67 6.40 2.58 -11.11
C ASP A 67 4.95 2.15 -11.35
N MET A 68 4.35 1.50 -10.34
CA MET A 68 2.94 1.13 -10.35
C MET A 68 2.23 1.81 -9.19
N VAL A 69 1.15 2.52 -9.50
CA VAL A 69 0.26 3.12 -8.51
C VAL A 69 -0.91 2.17 -8.29
N LEU A 70 -1.16 1.85 -7.02
CA LEU A 70 -2.26 0.99 -6.61
C LEU A 70 -3.18 1.74 -5.64
N ALA A 71 -4.45 1.37 -5.65
CA ALA A 71 -5.42 1.79 -4.65
C ALA A 71 -6.17 0.59 -4.08
N ARG A 72 -6.57 0.69 -2.81
CA ARG A 72 -7.50 -0.25 -2.21
C ARG A 72 -8.93 0.16 -2.57
N ARG A 73 -9.67 -0.78 -3.16
CA ARG A 73 -11.08 -0.64 -3.57
C ARG A 73 -11.83 -1.87 -3.08
N SER A 74 -12.90 -1.65 -2.32
CA SER A 74 -13.69 -2.75 -1.74
C SER A 74 -12.86 -3.79 -0.98
N GLY A 75 -11.82 -3.33 -0.26
CA GLY A 75 -10.90 -4.19 0.50
C GLY A 75 -9.76 -4.83 -0.29
N GLN A 76 -9.76 -4.72 -1.62
CA GLN A 76 -8.74 -5.33 -2.49
C GLN A 76 -7.84 -4.26 -3.11
N TRP A 77 -6.56 -4.59 -3.27
CA TRP A 77 -5.63 -3.74 -4.01
C TRP A 77 -5.85 -3.92 -5.51
N VAL A 78 -5.90 -2.80 -6.23
CA VAL A 78 -6.00 -2.77 -7.69
C VAL A 78 -4.99 -1.79 -8.26
N GLN A 79 -4.41 -2.13 -9.41
CA GLN A 79 -3.62 -1.18 -10.18
C GLN A 79 -4.53 -0.07 -10.70
N ILE A 80 -4.17 1.19 -10.43
CA ILE A 80 -4.85 2.36 -11.01
C ILE A 80 -4.01 3.05 -12.09
N LEU A 81 -2.69 2.87 -12.05
CA LEU A 81 -1.78 3.32 -13.11
C LEU A 81 -0.53 2.43 -13.15
N CYS A 82 -0.13 2.00 -14.34
CA CYS A 82 1.20 1.46 -14.59
C CYS A 82 1.89 2.42 -15.55
N GLY A 83 2.93 3.09 -15.05
CA GLY A 83 3.69 4.05 -15.84
C GLY A 83 4.87 3.37 -16.54
N ASN A 84 5.10 3.76 -17.80
CA ASN A 84 6.35 3.43 -18.50
C ASN A 84 7.51 4.36 -18.08
N GLY A 85 7.39 5.04 -16.94
CA GLY A 85 8.33 6.04 -16.41
C GLY A 85 7.97 6.43 -14.97
N PRO A 86 8.84 7.20 -14.27
CA PRO A 86 8.71 7.42 -12.83
C PRO A 86 7.46 8.24 -12.47
N ILE A 87 6.71 7.78 -11.46
CA ILE A 87 5.51 8.41 -10.89
C ILE A 87 5.83 8.75 -9.42
N ARG A 88 6.80 9.64 -9.22
CA ARG A 88 7.40 9.90 -7.89
C ARG A 88 7.21 11.33 -7.39
N ASP A 89 6.59 12.19 -8.19
CA ASP A 89 6.19 13.52 -7.77
C ASP A 89 4.70 13.58 -7.48
N ARG A 90 4.33 14.55 -6.65
CA ARG A 90 2.95 14.75 -6.19
C ARG A 90 1.98 14.96 -7.34
N VAL A 91 2.35 15.77 -8.34
CA VAL A 91 1.46 16.11 -9.46
C VAL A 91 1.10 14.88 -10.27
N ARG A 92 2.08 14.00 -10.54
CA ARG A 92 1.82 12.74 -11.25
C ARG A 92 0.98 11.77 -10.43
N LEU A 93 1.21 11.67 -9.13
CA LEU A 93 0.39 10.84 -8.23
C LEU A 93 -1.06 11.33 -8.18
N GLU A 94 -1.27 12.64 -8.07
CA GLU A 94 -2.61 13.25 -8.08
C GLU A 94 -3.34 13.00 -9.40
N ARG A 95 -2.64 13.17 -10.53
CA ARG A 95 -3.19 12.84 -11.86
C ARG A 95 -3.53 11.36 -12.01
N ALA A 96 -2.86 10.48 -11.29
CA ALA A 96 -3.17 9.05 -11.25
C ALA A 96 -4.39 8.73 -10.36
N GLY A 97 -4.99 9.72 -9.68
CA GLY A 97 -6.15 9.54 -8.80
C GLY A 97 -5.79 9.33 -7.33
N VAL A 98 -4.55 9.60 -6.93
CA VAL A 98 -4.13 9.61 -5.52
C VAL A 98 -4.55 10.94 -4.89
N PRO A 99 -5.26 10.96 -3.75
CA PRO A 99 -5.62 12.20 -3.08
C PRO A 99 -4.37 12.90 -2.53
N ASP A 100 -4.39 14.24 -2.48
CA ASP A 100 -3.23 15.06 -2.09
C ASP A 100 -2.55 14.54 -0.82
N PHE A 101 -3.30 14.28 0.27
CA PHE A 101 -2.71 13.79 1.53
C PHE A 101 -1.85 12.52 1.35
N ALA A 102 -2.32 11.58 0.53
CA ALA A 102 -1.62 10.32 0.28
C ALA A 102 -0.44 10.55 -0.65
N ALA A 103 -0.61 11.40 -1.66
CA ALA A 103 0.47 11.80 -2.55
C ALA A 103 1.62 12.47 -1.77
N GLN A 104 1.33 13.40 -0.84
CA GLN A 104 2.37 14.02 -0.02
C GLN A 104 3.11 12.98 0.84
N MET A 105 2.38 12.03 1.42
CA MET A 105 2.98 11.01 2.27
C MET A 105 3.88 10.06 1.48
N LEU A 106 3.45 9.62 0.31
CA LEU A 106 4.25 8.78 -0.58
C LEU A 106 5.53 9.49 -1.00
N VAL A 107 5.46 10.76 -1.41
CA VAL A 107 6.64 11.56 -1.76
C VAL A 107 7.63 11.66 -0.59
N ARG A 108 7.15 11.96 0.61
CA ARG A 108 8.02 12.00 1.81
C ARG A 108 8.72 10.67 2.09
N GLN A 109 8.04 9.55 1.88
CA GLN A 109 8.68 8.23 2.06
C GLN A 109 9.74 7.94 1.00
N ILE A 110 9.53 8.40 -0.24
CA ILE A 110 10.51 8.28 -1.33
C ILE A 110 11.78 9.07 -0.98
N GLU A 111 11.60 10.32 -0.57
CA GLU A 111 12.72 11.21 -0.20
C GLU A 111 13.45 10.72 1.05
N GLY A 112 12.73 10.19 2.05
CA GLY A 112 13.34 9.65 3.28
C GLY A 112 13.95 8.26 3.14
N GLY A 113 13.77 7.58 2.00
CA GLY A 113 14.33 6.25 1.71
C GLY A 113 15.45 6.25 0.67
N SER A 114 15.92 7.44 0.27
CA SER A 114 16.99 7.69 -0.69
C SER A 114 18.39 7.56 -0.06
#